data_AF-A0A9D0AWU6-F1
#
_entry.id   AF-A0A9D0AWU6-F1
#
_cell.length_a   1.000
_cell.length_b   1.000
_cell.length_c   1.000
_cell.angle_alpha   90.00
_cell.angle_beta   90.00
_cell.angle_gamma   90.00
#
_symmetry.space_group_name_H-M   'P 1'
#
loop_
_entity.id
_entity.type
_entity.pdbx_description
1 polymer ?
#
loop_
_entity_poly.entity_id
_entity_poly.type
_entity_poly.pdbx_seq_one_letter_code
_entity_poly.pdbx_strand_id
1 'polypeptide(L)'
;SGSMSGFPIKKSKQAMRKLIKGMRPLDMFNVVRFAGDTGTLWGHPRPYTQTNIDEALRYVERFRGMGGTEMQKGIVEALAKPAAEGYLRIAFLMTDGYVGNEFGIFQAIEKEKRGARIFCLGVGSSVNRYLLDRAAEIGRGEAFYVRQDENSDKVIKQFFQRVDKPALAHIEIDWGSLDVHSLYPAKIPDLWLGQPILIHGRYDIGGKSTVTIRGQVTRQKYVQKLSVVLPYNQPENEAIATVWAREKVHNLMNKMIRAGQTSDLIEQVTKVGLDFKLMTQWTSFVAVEKRIVNIEGKLQTIVQPVELPEGVAYEGIFAEDNLKSLAAPTVRKARPKKKSDMFFIQPIATLPINKFTKEKTRENKAPETSALPEDIGNTLIFSDDEDAEELDTGITFQAGKTELSTRVKHILNSIAKQVCQDMDNIKEIVITGHTDNSATDNFKQRLSLKRAIVVADYLVSKCSAITKDKLIIIGKSDNYPIADNNTEIGRNKNRRVRIEIKR
;
A
#
# COMPACT_ATOMS: atom_id res chain seq x y z
N SER A 1 0.63 17.75 5.68
CA SER A 1 1.83 17.01 5.30
C SER A 1 2.87 17.95 4.71
N GLY A 2 4.13 17.54 4.67
CA GLY A 2 5.22 18.25 3.98
C GLY A 2 5.02 18.36 2.47
N SER A 3 4.35 17.38 1.85
CA SER A 3 4.00 17.39 0.43
C SER A 3 3.08 18.56 0.05
N MET A 4 2.29 19.07 1.01
CA MET A 4 1.42 20.23 0.79
C MET A 4 2.20 21.56 0.74
N SER A 5 3.50 21.56 1.05
CA SER A 5 4.31 22.78 1.06
C SER A 5 4.36 23.45 -0.32
N GLY A 6 4.49 24.78 -0.34
CA GLY A 6 4.53 25.54 -1.60
C GLY A 6 3.16 25.71 -2.26
N PHE A 7 3.01 25.17 -3.47
CA PHE A 7 1.83 25.41 -4.31
C PHE A 7 0.54 24.71 -3.84
N PRO A 8 0.55 23.41 -3.47
CA PRO A 8 -0.67 22.67 -3.12
C PRO A 8 -1.44 23.31 -1.95
N ILE A 9 -0.75 23.78 -0.90
CA ILE A 9 -1.43 24.49 0.21
C ILE A 9 -2.04 25.82 -0.22
N LYS A 10 -1.39 26.59 -1.11
CA LYS A 10 -1.95 27.86 -1.61
C LYS A 10 -3.26 27.61 -2.37
N LYS A 11 -3.26 26.58 -3.23
CA LYS A 11 -4.43 26.20 -4.01
C LYS A 11 -5.55 25.64 -3.13
N SER A 12 -5.19 24.84 -2.12
CA SER A 12 -6.12 24.30 -1.14
C SER A 12 -6.78 25.41 -0.31
N LYS A 13 -6.01 26.40 0.17
CA LYS A 13 -6.56 27.59 0.84
C LYS A 13 -7.50 28.38 -0.07
N GLN A 14 -7.16 28.53 -1.35
CA GLN A 14 -8.03 29.19 -2.31
C GLN A 14 -9.36 28.45 -2.49
N ALA A 15 -9.32 27.13 -2.65
CA ALA A 15 -10.52 26.29 -2.75
C ALA A 15 -11.34 26.33 -1.45
N MET A 16 -10.72 26.22 -0.27
CA MET A 16 -11.40 26.34 1.03
C MET A 16 -12.07 27.70 1.20
N ARG A 17 -11.42 28.80 0.81
CA ARG A 17 -12.02 30.14 0.83
C ARG A 17 -13.31 30.20 0.01
N LYS A 18 -13.28 29.64 -1.20
CA LYS A 18 -14.45 29.62 -2.11
C LYS A 18 -15.55 28.71 -1.56
N LEU A 19 -15.19 27.57 -0.99
CA LEU A 19 -16.14 26.66 -0.34
C LEU A 19 -16.82 27.32 0.86
N ILE A 20 -16.06 27.95 1.76
CA ILE A 20 -16.62 28.64 2.91
C ILE A 20 -17.56 29.75 2.43
N LYS A 21 -17.10 30.64 1.53
CA LYS A 21 -17.91 31.76 1.04
C LYS A 21 -19.14 31.36 0.19
N GLY A 22 -19.17 30.13 -0.33
CA GLY A 22 -20.25 29.63 -1.18
C GLY A 22 -21.35 28.87 -0.44
N MET A 23 -21.25 28.72 0.88
CA MET A 23 -22.28 28.06 1.70
C MET A 23 -23.56 28.90 1.76
N ARG A 24 -24.70 28.24 2.05
CA ARG A 24 -26.00 28.88 2.15
C ARG A 24 -26.17 29.54 3.54
N PRO A 25 -27.00 30.58 3.67
CA PRO A 25 -27.23 31.28 4.95
C PRO A 25 -27.64 30.40 6.13
N LEU A 26 -28.34 29.28 5.88
CA LEU A 26 -28.80 28.36 6.91
C LEU A 26 -27.80 27.22 7.18
N ASP A 27 -26.70 27.11 6.43
CA ASP A 27 -25.76 26.02 6.62
C ASP A 27 -24.98 26.20 7.94
N MET A 28 -24.52 25.08 8.49
CA MET A 28 -23.56 25.04 9.59
C MET A 28 -22.28 24.39 9.11
N PHE A 29 -21.13 24.87 9.59
CA PHE A 29 -19.85 24.36 9.12
C PHE A 29 -18.79 24.34 10.21
N ASN A 30 -17.74 23.56 9.95
CA ASN A 30 -16.53 23.51 10.76
C ASN A 30 -15.35 23.24 9.84
N VAL A 31 -14.13 23.53 10.31
CA VAL A 31 -12.89 23.28 9.57
C VAL A 31 -12.00 22.36 10.39
N VAL A 32 -11.63 21.21 9.80
CA VAL A 32 -10.71 20.24 10.39
C VAL A 32 -9.42 20.22 9.59
N ARG A 33 -8.28 20.34 10.27
CA ARG A 33 -6.94 20.17 9.70
C ARG A 33 -6.38 18.81 10.10
N PHE A 34 -5.62 18.20 9.21
CA PHE A 34 -4.83 17.01 9.48
C PHE A 34 -3.42 17.15 8.88
N ALA A 35 -2.40 16.79 9.67
CA ALA A 35 -1.00 16.76 9.32
C ALA A 35 -0.31 15.66 10.15
N GLY A 36 0.80 15.93 10.84
CA GLY A 36 1.33 15.04 11.89
C GLY A 36 0.45 14.98 13.15
N ASP A 37 -0.49 15.91 13.28
CA ASP A 37 -1.52 16.00 14.30
C ASP A 37 -2.88 16.34 13.66
N THR A 38 -3.95 16.29 14.45
CA THR A 38 -5.29 16.73 14.04
C THR A 38 -5.71 17.97 14.82
N GLY A 39 -6.42 18.88 14.16
CA GLY A 39 -6.96 20.07 14.81
C GLY A 39 -8.32 20.42 14.25
N THR A 40 -9.23 20.83 15.12
CA THR A 40 -10.54 21.38 14.72
C THR A 40 -10.59 22.86 15.06
N LEU A 41 -11.24 23.66 14.22
CA LEU A 41 -11.46 25.08 14.49
C LEU A 41 -12.37 25.27 15.69
N TRP A 42 -13.53 24.62 15.67
CA TRP A 42 -14.49 24.62 16.77
C TRP A 42 -14.77 23.21 17.26
N GLY A 43 -15.20 23.09 18.51
CA GLY A 43 -15.67 21.81 19.03
C GLY A 43 -16.88 21.29 18.24
N HIS A 44 -17.77 22.16 17.76
CA HIS A 44 -18.98 21.78 17.01
C HIS A 44 -19.17 22.70 15.79
N PRO A 45 -19.86 22.25 14.73
CA PRO A 45 -20.24 23.13 13.64
C PRO A 45 -20.98 24.36 14.13
N ARG A 46 -20.67 25.52 13.56
CA ARG A 46 -21.32 26.80 13.90
C ARG A 46 -22.12 27.33 12.71
N PRO A 47 -23.15 28.17 12.94
CA PRO A 47 -23.94 28.78 11.88
C PRO A 47 -23.11 29.66 10.94
N TYR A 48 -23.54 29.74 9.69
CA TYR A 48 -22.92 30.58 8.64
C TYR A 48 -23.19 32.08 8.85
N THR A 49 -22.48 32.69 9.80
CA THR A 49 -22.51 34.14 10.09
C THR A 49 -21.19 34.80 9.67
N GLN A 50 -21.22 36.10 9.39
CA GLN A 50 -20.01 36.85 8.99
C GLN A 50 -18.86 36.70 10.01
N THR A 51 -19.16 36.77 11.30
CA THR A 51 -18.18 36.56 12.38
C THR A 51 -17.51 35.18 12.32
N ASN A 52 -18.31 34.12 12.13
CA ASN A 52 -17.79 32.75 12.06
C ASN A 52 -17.01 32.52 10.75
N ILE A 53 -17.45 33.12 9.64
CA ILE A 53 -16.73 33.11 8.37
C ILE A 53 -15.35 33.72 8.54
N ASP A 54 -15.25 34.92 9.11
CA ASP A 54 -13.99 35.64 9.27
C ASP A 54 -13.02 34.92 10.23
N GLU A 55 -13.55 34.27 11.28
CA GLU A 55 -12.76 33.39 12.14
C GLU A 55 -12.23 32.16 11.38
N ALA A 56 -13.07 31.48 10.60
CA ALA A 56 -12.67 30.32 9.81
C ALA A 56 -11.65 30.66 8.72
N LEU A 57 -11.83 31.79 8.03
CA LEU A 57 -10.88 32.26 7.04
C LEU A 57 -9.50 32.55 7.67
N ARG A 58 -9.48 33.18 8.85
CA ARG A 58 -8.22 33.38 9.61
C ARG A 58 -7.57 32.06 10.02
N TYR A 59 -8.36 31.05 10.38
CA TYR A 59 -7.84 29.72 10.71
C TYR A 59 -7.22 29.04 9.49
N VAL A 60 -7.91 29.04 8.35
CA VAL A 60 -7.41 28.47 7.08
C VAL A 60 -6.12 29.15 6.63
N GLU A 61 -6.00 30.48 6.78
CA GLU A 61 -4.79 31.20 6.38
C GLU A 61 -3.55 30.82 7.20
N ARG A 62 -3.71 30.26 8.40
CA ARG A 62 -2.59 29.79 9.24
C ARG A 62 -2.04 28.43 8.82
N PHE A 63 -2.71 27.69 7.93
CA PHE A 63 -2.26 26.36 7.54
C PHE A 63 -0.90 26.40 6.83
N ARG A 64 0.00 25.49 7.22
CA ARG A 64 1.33 25.30 6.61
C ARG A 64 1.51 23.83 6.27
N GLY A 65 2.13 23.54 5.13
CA GLY A 65 2.49 22.18 4.73
C GLY A 65 3.73 21.72 5.49
N MET A 66 3.56 21.02 6.60
CA MET A 66 4.65 20.45 7.41
C MET A 66 4.24 19.09 7.99
N GLY A 67 5.22 18.24 8.32
CA GLY A 67 5.03 16.97 9.02
C GLY A 67 4.43 15.84 8.18
N GLY A 68 4.04 14.74 8.85
CA GLY A 68 3.40 13.57 8.23
C GLY A 68 1.93 13.79 7.81
N THR A 69 1.25 12.69 7.49
CA THR A 69 -0.17 12.69 7.08
C THR A 69 -0.98 11.69 7.90
N GLU A 70 -1.68 12.16 8.93
CA GLU A 70 -2.59 11.37 9.76
C GLU A 70 -4.04 11.45 9.25
N MET A 71 -4.25 11.08 7.98
CA MET A 71 -5.54 11.23 7.32
C MET A 71 -6.66 10.44 8.02
N GLN A 72 -6.38 9.22 8.49
CA GLN A 72 -7.37 8.38 9.16
C GLN A 72 -7.91 9.07 10.43
N LYS A 73 -7.03 9.65 11.27
CA LYS A 73 -7.45 10.41 12.47
C LYS A 73 -8.27 11.63 12.09
N GLY A 74 -7.84 12.36 11.05
CA GLY A 74 -8.56 13.54 10.55
C GLY A 74 -9.97 13.21 10.07
N ILE A 75 -10.13 12.09 9.35
CA ILE A 75 -11.42 11.60 8.88
C ILE A 75 -12.30 11.19 10.06
N VAL A 76 -11.77 10.42 11.02
CA VAL A 76 -12.52 10.02 12.22
C VAL A 76 -13.00 11.26 12.98
N GLU A 77 -12.13 12.23 13.22
CA GLU A 77 -12.50 13.48 13.90
C GLU A 77 -13.58 14.25 13.12
N ALA A 78 -13.39 14.40 11.81
CA ALA A 78 -14.33 15.09 10.94
C ALA A 78 -15.68 14.38 10.81
N LEU A 79 -15.73 13.06 11.04
CA LEU A 79 -16.92 12.20 10.94
C LEU A 79 -17.51 11.76 12.30
N ALA A 80 -16.84 12.00 13.42
CA ALA A 80 -17.26 11.49 14.74
C ALA A 80 -18.63 12.02 15.20
N LYS A 81 -18.95 13.28 14.92
CA LYS A 81 -20.17 13.94 15.42
C LYS A 81 -21.36 13.78 14.47
N PRO A 82 -22.54 13.31 14.89
CA PRO A 82 -23.68 13.16 13.99
C PRO A 82 -24.13 14.50 13.37
N ALA A 83 -24.89 14.43 12.28
CA ALA A 83 -25.56 15.60 11.74
C ALA A 83 -26.51 16.19 12.79
N ALA A 84 -26.66 17.51 12.82
CA ALA A 84 -27.76 18.13 13.54
C ALA A 84 -29.10 17.70 12.92
N GLU A 85 -30.14 17.61 13.72
CA GLU A 85 -31.46 17.21 13.25
C GLU A 85 -31.96 18.16 12.14
N GLY A 86 -32.48 17.59 11.05
CA GLY A 86 -32.90 18.35 9.86
C GLY A 86 -31.78 18.76 8.90
N TYR A 87 -30.52 18.46 9.21
CA TYR A 87 -29.38 18.78 8.34
C TYR A 87 -28.80 17.54 7.66
N LEU A 88 -28.45 17.69 6.39
CA LEU A 88 -27.59 16.73 5.69
C LEU A 88 -26.13 17.05 6.00
N ARG A 89 -25.40 16.06 6.50
CA ARG A 89 -23.97 16.21 6.73
C ARG A 89 -23.16 15.96 5.47
N ILE A 90 -22.25 16.89 5.17
CA ILE A 90 -21.31 16.80 4.07
C ILE A 90 -19.90 16.99 4.62
N ALA A 91 -19.02 16.04 4.37
CA ALA A 91 -17.60 16.13 4.66
C ALA A 91 -16.83 16.34 3.35
N PHE A 92 -16.00 17.37 3.30
CA PHE A 92 -15.19 17.70 2.13
C PHE A 92 -13.71 17.44 2.43
N LEU A 93 -13.18 16.33 1.92
CA LEU A 93 -11.79 15.92 2.11
C LEU A 93 -10.90 16.57 1.05
N MET A 94 -9.86 17.28 1.48
CA MET A 94 -8.90 17.92 0.58
C MET A 94 -7.48 17.39 0.83
N THR A 95 -6.80 16.92 -0.21
CA THR A 95 -5.45 16.35 -0.09
C THR A 95 -4.68 16.41 -1.41
N ASP A 96 -3.36 16.37 -1.31
CA ASP A 96 -2.39 16.22 -2.40
C ASP A 96 -1.88 14.78 -2.59
N GLY A 97 -2.30 13.84 -1.72
CA GLY A 97 -2.38 12.43 -2.11
C GLY A 97 -1.29 11.47 -1.61
N TYR A 98 -0.42 11.85 -0.67
CA TYR A 98 0.54 10.89 -0.09
C TYR A 98 0.06 10.37 1.26
N VAL A 99 -0.61 9.20 1.23
CA VAL A 99 -1.02 8.46 2.43
C VAL A 99 -0.82 6.97 2.19
N GLY A 100 -0.28 6.27 3.19
CA GLY A 100 -0.28 4.81 3.25
C GLY A 100 -1.46 4.29 4.08
N ASN A 101 -1.87 3.05 3.85
CA ASN A 101 -3.00 2.38 4.51
C ASN A 101 -4.39 2.88 4.08
N GLU A 102 -4.66 2.82 2.77
CA GLU A 102 -5.96 3.15 2.16
C GLU A 102 -7.10 2.29 2.74
N PHE A 103 -6.83 1.02 2.99
CA PHE A 103 -7.84 0.09 3.53
C PHE A 103 -8.34 0.55 4.91
N GLY A 104 -7.44 0.90 5.84
CA GLY A 104 -7.82 1.42 7.16
C GLY A 104 -8.61 2.74 7.08
N ILE A 105 -8.32 3.58 6.09
CA ILE A 105 -9.09 4.81 5.82
C ILE A 105 -10.51 4.47 5.37
N PHE A 106 -10.67 3.55 4.43
CA PHE A 106 -11.98 3.11 3.96
C PHE A 106 -12.83 2.52 5.10
N GLN A 107 -12.21 1.74 5.99
CA GLN A 107 -12.89 1.20 7.16
C GLN A 107 -13.35 2.30 8.12
N ALA A 108 -12.48 3.28 8.39
CA ALA A 108 -12.82 4.42 9.25
C ALA A 108 -13.98 5.23 8.67
N ILE A 109 -13.96 5.51 7.36
CA ILE A 109 -15.05 6.17 6.66
C ILE A 109 -16.35 5.36 6.81
N GLU A 110 -16.31 4.08 6.48
CA GLU A 110 -17.51 3.23 6.47
C GLU A 110 -18.16 3.15 7.87
N LYS A 111 -17.32 3.11 8.91
CA LYS A 111 -17.75 3.09 10.31
C LYS A 111 -18.33 4.45 10.76
N GLU A 112 -17.66 5.56 10.46
CA GLU A 112 -18.00 6.87 11.03
C GLU A 112 -18.92 7.72 10.17
N LYS A 113 -19.15 7.37 8.89
CA LYS A 113 -19.92 8.24 7.97
C LYS A 113 -21.31 8.59 8.50
N ARG A 114 -22.00 7.69 9.22
CA ARG A 114 -23.33 7.95 9.86
C ARG A 114 -24.30 8.72 8.94
N GLY A 115 -24.34 8.34 7.66
CA GLY A 115 -25.17 8.97 6.65
C GLY A 115 -24.58 10.20 5.94
N ALA A 116 -23.46 10.73 6.41
CA ALA A 116 -22.74 11.84 5.79
C ALA A 116 -22.32 11.53 4.35
N ARG A 117 -22.38 12.56 3.51
CA ARG A 117 -21.82 12.54 2.16
C ARG A 117 -20.36 12.95 2.18
N ILE A 118 -19.50 12.21 1.48
CA ILE A 118 -18.07 12.53 1.42
C ILE A 118 -17.73 12.94 0.01
N PHE A 119 -17.26 14.18 -0.14
CA PHE A 119 -16.70 14.68 -1.38
C PHE A 119 -15.20 14.85 -1.19
N CYS A 120 -14.45 14.57 -2.25
CA CYS A 120 -13.00 14.66 -2.21
C CYS A 120 -12.53 15.72 -3.22
N LEU A 121 -11.48 16.45 -2.89
CA LEU A 121 -10.78 17.34 -3.80
C LEU A 121 -9.29 17.04 -3.76
N GLY A 122 -8.82 16.41 -4.83
CA GLY A 122 -7.43 16.22 -5.11
C GLY A 122 -6.80 17.48 -5.70
N VAL A 123 -5.73 17.97 -5.08
CA VAL A 123 -5.03 19.18 -5.52
C VAL A 123 -3.59 18.82 -5.91
N GLY A 124 -3.24 19.06 -7.17
CA GLY A 124 -1.88 18.82 -7.69
C GLY A 124 -1.82 17.74 -8.77
N SER A 125 -0.60 17.39 -9.17
CA SER A 125 -0.31 16.45 -10.27
C SER A 125 -0.21 14.98 -9.85
N SER A 126 0.05 14.70 -8.57
CA SER A 126 0.35 13.34 -8.07
C SER A 126 -0.61 12.86 -6.97
N VAL A 127 -1.89 13.21 -7.10
CA VAL A 127 -2.90 12.82 -6.12
C VAL A 127 -3.24 11.34 -6.23
N ASN A 128 -3.36 10.63 -5.11
CA ASN A 128 -3.89 9.26 -5.08
C ASN A 128 -5.39 9.27 -5.42
N ARG A 129 -5.71 9.22 -6.72
CA ARG A 129 -7.08 9.21 -7.24
C ARG A 129 -7.88 8.02 -6.75
N TYR A 130 -7.25 6.85 -6.69
CA TYR A 130 -7.88 5.63 -6.17
C TYR A 130 -8.43 5.85 -4.75
N LEU A 131 -7.62 6.41 -3.84
CA LEU A 131 -8.07 6.71 -2.48
C LEU A 131 -9.25 7.68 -2.46
N LEU A 132 -9.20 8.75 -3.26
CA LEU A 132 -10.24 9.79 -3.26
C LEU A 132 -11.54 9.35 -3.92
N ASP A 133 -11.45 8.69 -5.07
CA ASP A 133 -12.59 8.13 -5.79
C ASP A 133 -13.31 7.12 -4.88
N ARG A 134 -12.56 6.23 -4.23
CA ARG A 134 -13.12 5.22 -3.33
C ARG A 134 -13.68 5.83 -2.05
N ALA A 135 -13.00 6.79 -1.43
CA ALA A 135 -13.52 7.50 -0.25
C ALA A 135 -14.85 8.22 -0.57
N ALA A 136 -14.92 8.90 -1.72
CA ALA A 136 -16.12 9.56 -2.19
C ALA A 136 -17.25 8.55 -2.47
N GLU A 137 -16.96 7.44 -3.13
CA GLU A 137 -17.92 6.38 -3.40
C GLU A 137 -18.52 5.78 -2.13
N ILE A 138 -17.67 5.40 -1.15
CA ILE A 138 -18.10 4.85 0.14
C ILE A 138 -18.99 5.86 0.88
N GLY A 139 -18.62 7.14 0.80
CA GLY A 139 -19.38 8.26 1.35
C GLY A 139 -20.55 8.72 0.50
N ARG A 140 -20.85 8.12 -0.66
CA ARG A 140 -21.94 8.57 -1.57
C ARG A 140 -21.83 10.04 -1.99
N GLY A 141 -20.61 10.51 -2.24
CA GLY A 141 -20.33 11.78 -2.90
C GLY A 141 -19.45 11.58 -4.13
N GLU A 142 -18.62 12.57 -4.44
CA GLU A 142 -17.80 12.57 -5.65
C GLU A 142 -16.39 13.15 -5.39
N ALA A 143 -15.41 12.66 -6.14
CA ALA A 143 -14.06 13.20 -6.14
C ALA A 143 -13.85 14.17 -7.31
N PHE A 144 -13.20 15.29 -7.00
CA PHE A 144 -12.83 16.33 -7.95
C PHE A 144 -11.32 16.47 -7.98
N TYR A 145 -10.78 16.93 -9.10
CA TYR A 145 -9.36 17.11 -9.30
C TYR A 145 -9.08 18.50 -9.82
N VAL A 146 -8.11 19.18 -9.22
CA VAL A 146 -7.62 20.48 -9.67
C VAL A 146 -6.14 20.33 -9.96
N ARG A 147 -5.78 20.42 -11.25
CA ARG A 147 -4.38 20.47 -11.66
C ARG A 147 -3.74 21.81 -11.27
N GLN A 148 -2.41 21.87 -11.34
CA GLN A 148 -1.67 23.08 -10.97
C GLN A 148 -2.02 24.27 -11.88
N ASP A 149 -2.22 24.01 -13.17
CA ASP A 149 -2.53 24.98 -14.22
C ASP A 149 -4.02 25.37 -14.31
N GLU A 150 -4.91 24.63 -13.64
CA GLU A 150 -6.36 24.83 -13.78
C GLU A 150 -6.95 25.80 -12.76
N ASN A 151 -7.92 26.62 -13.16
CA ASN A 151 -8.65 27.47 -12.22
C ASN A 151 -9.59 26.65 -11.32
N SER A 152 -9.44 26.79 -10.00
CA SER A 152 -10.31 26.17 -9.00
C SER A 152 -11.77 26.62 -9.08
N ASP A 153 -12.09 27.76 -9.69
CA ASP A 153 -13.46 28.27 -9.83
C ASP A 153 -14.40 27.28 -10.51
N LYS A 154 -13.95 26.65 -11.60
CA LYS A 154 -14.76 25.71 -12.36
C LYS A 154 -15.16 24.50 -11.51
N VAL A 155 -14.19 23.94 -10.79
CA VAL A 155 -14.39 22.76 -9.95
C VAL A 155 -15.28 23.07 -8.74
N ILE A 156 -15.07 24.21 -8.08
CA ILE A 156 -15.92 24.61 -6.95
C ILE A 156 -17.35 24.92 -7.42
N LYS A 157 -17.53 25.54 -8.58
CA LYS A 157 -18.87 25.74 -9.16
C LYS A 157 -19.57 24.42 -9.46
N GLN A 158 -18.86 23.44 -10.04
CA GLN A 158 -19.38 22.10 -10.27
C GLN A 158 -19.75 21.39 -8.96
N PHE A 159 -18.93 21.51 -7.92
CA PHE A 159 -19.24 20.99 -6.60
C PHE A 159 -20.57 21.55 -6.06
N PHE A 160 -20.76 22.88 -6.02
CA PHE A 160 -21.99 23.47 -5.50
C PHE A 160 -23.23 23.10 -6.33
N GLN A 161 -23.09 23.01 -7.66
CA GLN A 161 -24.17 22.54 -8.53
C GLN A 161 -24.58 21.09 -8.22
N ARG A 162 -23.60 20.25 -7.85
CA ARG A 162 -23.82 18.83 -7.57
C ARG A 162 -24.23 18.54 -6.13
N VAL A 163 -23.89 19.39 -5.18
CA VAL A 163 -24.26 19.19 -3.77
C VAL A 163 -25.72 19.52 -3.50
N ASP A 164 -26.28 20.49 -4.24
CA ASP A 164 -27.51 21.16 -3.81
C ASP A 164 -28.71 20.20 -3.74
N LYS A 165 -28.97 19.39 -4.78
CA LYS A 165 -30.00 18.32 -4.79
C LYS A 165 -29.71 17.22 -5.82
N PRO A 166 -30.02 15.94 -5.53
CA PRO A 166 -30.01 14.90 -6.55
C PRO A 166 -31.10 15.18 -7.59
N ALA A 167 -30.80 14.87 -8.85
CA ALA A 167 -31.77 14.93 -9.94
C ALA A 167 -32.89 13.90 -9.77
N LEU A 168 -32.55 12.70 -9.27
CA LEU A 168 -33.50 11.63 -8.96
C LEU A 168 -32.99 10.81 -7.77
N ALA A 169 -33.79 10.69 -6.71
CA ALA A 169 -33.44 9.92 -5.51
C ALA A 169 -34.26 8.64 -5.38
N HIS A 170 -33.84 7.73 -4.50
CA HIS A 170 -34.56 6.49 -4.18
C HIS A 170 -34.89 5.65 -5.43
N ILE A 171 -33.88 5.43 -6.27
CA ILE A 171 -34.07 4.77 -7.56
C ILE A 171 -34.30 3.28 -7.35
N GLU A 172 -35.38 2.78 -7.93
CA GLU A 172 -35.74 1.37 -7.98
C GLU A 172 -35.98 0.95 -9.43
N ILE A 173 -35.57 -0.27 -9.78
CA ILE A 173 -35.74 -0.82 -11.12
C ILE A 173 -36.53 -2.11 -11.02
N ASP A 174 -37.66 -2.14 -11.70
CA ASP A 174 -38.49 -3.32 -11.92
C ASP A 174 -38.19 -3.86 -13.33
N TRP A 175 -37.56 -5.03 -13.41
CA TRP A 175 -37.13 -5.65 -14.65
C TRP A 175 -38.26 -6.36 -15.41
N GLY A 176 -39.48 -6.36 -14.88
CA GLY A 176 -40.62 -7.05 -15.45
C GLY A 176 -40.41 -8.57 -15.48
N SER A 177 -40.50 -9.16 -16.66
CA SER A 177 -40.34 -10.61 -16.87
C SER A 177 -38.90 -11.05 -17.18
N LEU A 178 -37.92 -10.13 -17.14
CA LEU A 178 -36.52 -10.45 -17.40
C LEU A 178 -35.85 -11.01 -16.15
N ASP A 179 -35.12 -12.11 -16.30
CA ASP A 179 -34.37 -12.76 -15.22
C ASP A 179 -33.00 -12.10 -15.01
N VAL A 180 -33.01 -10.88 -14.49
CA VAL A 180 -31.78 -10.11 -14.23
C VAL A 180 -31.36 -10.26 -12.77
N HIS A 181 -30.12 -10.71 -12.55
CA HIS A 181 -29.53 -10.96 -11.24
C HIS A 181 -28.06 -10.46 -11.19
N SER A 182 -27.41 -10.61 -10.02
CA SER A 182 -26.03 -10.14 -9.79
C SER A 182 -25.80 -8.68 -10.22
N LEU A 183 -26.66 -7.78 -9.74
CA LEU A 183 -26.65 -6.36 -10.06
C LEU A 183 -25.56 -5.60 -9.30
N TYR A 184 -24.79 -4.78 -10.02
CA TYR A 184 -23.77 -3.90 -9.48
C TYR A 184 -23.91 -2.47 -10.03
N PRO A 185 -23.85 -1.44 -9.16
CA PRO A 185 -23.68 -1.52 -7.71
C PRO A 185 -24.90 -2.17 -7.02
N ALA A 186 -24.65 -2.95 -5.96
CA ALA A 186 -25.70 -3.70 -5.26
C ALA A 186 -26.76 -2.81 -4.58
N LYS A 187 -26.44 -1.54 -4.36
CA LYS A 187 -27.40 -0.50 -3.98
C LYS A 187 -27.31 0.61 -5.02
N ILE A 188 -28.43 0.94 -5.65
CA ILE A 188 -28.48 1.98 -6.69
C ILE A 188 -28.31 3.35 -6.00
N PRO A 189 -27.31 4.16 -6.40
CA PRO A 189 -27.12 5.50 -5.85
C PRO A 189 -28.20 6.47 -6.35
N ASP A 190 -28.30 7.64 -5.71
CA ASP A 190 -29.09 8.75 -6.26
C ASP A 190 -28.43 9.28 -7.55
N LEU A 191 -29.24 9.73 -8.51
CA LEU A 191 -28.79 10.35 -9.75
C LEU A 191 -28.46 11.82 -9.51
N TRP A 192 -27.28 12.24 -9.95
CA TRP A 192 -26.81 13.61 -9.86
C TRP A 192 -26.71 14.25 -11.24
N LEU A 193 -26.86 15.57 -11.30
CA LEU A 193 -26.74 16.29 -12.57
C LEU A 193 -25.33 16.12 -13.16
N GLY A 194 -25.28 15.64 -14.40
CA GLY A 194 -24.04 15.44 -15.14
C GLY A 194 -23.24 14.19 -14.76
N GLN A 195 -23.83 13.24 -14.01
CA GLN A 195 -23.23 11.93 -13.74
C GLN A 195 -24.23 10.81 -14.09
N PRO A 196 -23.94 9.97 -15.11
CA PRO A 196 -24.77 8.82 -15.39
C PRO A 196 -24.64 7.77 -14.28
N ILE A 197 -25.72 7.04 -14.01
CA ILE A 197 -25.67 5.80 -13.22
C ILE A 197 -25.50 4.64 -14.19
N LEU A 198 -24.43 3.87 -14.00
CA LEU A 198 -24.19 2.64 -14.73
C LEU A 198 -24.54 1.46 -13.82
N ILE A 199 -25.44 0.60 -14.29
CA ILE A 199 -25.87 -0.61 -13.60
C ILE A 199 -25.54 -1.80 -14.48
N HIS A 200 -24.81 -2.75 -13.91
CA HIS A 200 -24.35 -3.94 -14.59
C HIS A 200 -25.06 -5.13 -13.97
N GLY A 201 -25.57 -6.05 -14.79
CA GLY A 201 -26.28 -7.24 -14.32
C GLY A 201 -26.00 -8.43 -15.23
N ARG A 202 -26.40 -9.60 -14.77
CA ARG A 202 -26.39 -10.85 -15.54
C ARG A 202 -27.81 -11.33 -15.76
N TYR A 203 -28.00 -12.05 -16.83
CA TYR A 203 -29.22 -12.79 -17.13
C TYR A 203 -28.83 -14.11 -17.79
N ASP A 204 -29.55 -15.18 -17.47
CA ASP A 204 -29.30 -16.49 -18.06
C ASP A 204 -30.21 -16.74 -19.28
N ILE A 205 -31.40 -16.13 -19.28
CA ILE A 205 -32.40 -16.27 -20.34
C ILE A 205 -32.65 -14.90 -20.99
N GLY A 206 -32.40 -14.81 -22.29
CA GLY A 206 -32.74 -13.63 -23.08
C GLY A 206 -34.25 -13.43 -23.18
N GLY A 207 -34.69 -12.19 -23.40
CA GLY A 207 -36.10 -11.87 -23.49
C GLY A 207 -36.38 -10.41 -23.83
N LYS A 208 -37.64 -10.09 -24.02
CA LYS A 208 -38.12 -8.71 -24.22
C LYS A 208 -39.13 -8.38 -23.14
N SER A 209 -38.94 -7.27 -22.45
CA SER A 209 -39.89 -6.81 -21.45
C SER A 209 -39.89 -5.28 -21.34
N THR A 210 -40.86 -4.76 -20.60
CA THR A 210 -40.91 -3.34 -20.27
C THR A 210 -40.33 -3.15 -18.87
N VAL A 211 -39.12 -2.60 -18.80
CA VAL A 211 -38.46 -2.25 -17.54
C VAL A 211 -39.03 -0.95 -17.02
N THR A 212 -39.39 -0.90 -15.73
CA THR A 212 -39.92 0.30 -15.08
C THR A 212 -38.92 0.83 -14.07
N ILE A 213 -38.44 2.05 -14.30
CA ILE A 213 -37.59 2.80 -13.37
C ILE A 213 -38.48 3.71 -12.54
N ARG A 214 -38.36 3.63 -11.21
CA ARG A 214 -39.06 4.48 -10.25
C ARG A 214 -38.06 5.29 -9.45
N GLY A 215 -38.47 6.45 -8.98
CA GLY A 215 -37.70 7.27 -8.04
C GLY A 215 -38.46 8.50 -7.60
N GLN A 216 -37.75 9.45 -7.01
CA GLN A 216 -38.32 10.70 -6.52
C GLN A 216 -37.52 11.90 -7.02
N VAL A 217 -38.21 12.84 -7.69
CA VAL A 217 -37.65 14.15 -8.03
C VAL A 217 -38.22 15.14 -7.02
N THR A 218 -37.40 15.60 -6.09
CA THR A 218 -37.83 16.43 -4.95
C THR A 218 -38.91 15.73 -4.09
N ARG A 219 -40.19 15.95 -4.37
CA ARG A 219 -41.34 15.34 -3.65
C ARG A 219 -42.32 14.64 -4.58
N GLN A 220 -42.05 14.64 -5.88
CA GLN A 220 -42.91 14.00 -6.87
C GLN A 220 -42.35 12.63 -7.22
N LYS A 221 -43.24 11.65 -7.36
CA LYS A 221 -42.87 10.32 -7.84
C LYS A 221 -42.51 10.40 -9.32
N TYR A 222 -41.38 9.83 -9.67
CA TYR A 222 -40.92 9.70 -11.04
C TYR A 222 -41.06 8.24 -11.48
N VAL A 223 -41.60 8.04 -12.67
CA VAL A 223 -41.75 6.72 -13.29
C VAL A 223 -41.40 6.82 -14.76
N GLN A 224 -40.46 6.00 -15.21
CA GLN A 224 -40.11 5.85 -16.61
C GLN A 224 -40.21 4.38 -17.02
N LYS A 225 -40.82 4.12 -18.18
CA LYS A 225 -40.92 2.77 -18.76
C LYS A 225 -40.04 2.70 -20.00
N LEU A 226 -39.25 1.64 -20.11
CA LEU A 226 -38.31 1.39 -21.20
C LEU A 226 -38.57 0.01 -21.78
N SER A 227 -38.68 -0.11 -23.10
CA SER A 227 -38.72 -1.41 -23.76
C SER A 227 -37.28 -1.91 -23.91
N VAL A 228 -36.96 -3.03 -23.25
CA VAL A 228 -35.62 -3.62 -23.24
C VAL A 228 -35.67 -4.99 -23.90
N VAL A 229 -34.69 -5.24 -24.77
CA VAL A 229 -34.45 -6.53 -25.41
C VAL A 229 -33.10 -7.03 -24.95
N LEU A 230 -33.09 -8.15 -24.24
CA LEU A 230 -31.88 -8.89 -23.86
C LEU A 230 -31.73 -10.08 -24.81
N PRO A 231 -30.76 -10.06 -25.72
CA PRO A 231 -30.54 -11.12 -26.69
C PRO A 231 -29.96 -12.36 -25.98
N TYR A 232 -30.26 -13.56 -26.49
CA TYR A 232 -29.68 -14.79 -25.93
C TYR A 232 -28.16 -14.85 -26.11
N ASN A 233 -27.65 -14.38 -27.25
CA ASN A 233 -26.23 -14.29 -27.53
C ASN A 233 -25.93 -13.07 -28.41
N GLN A 234 -24.86 -12.34 -28.08
CA GLN A 234 -24.29 -11.24 -28.86
C GLN A 234 -22.77 -11.21 -28.65
N PRO A 235 -22.01 -12.04 -29.40
CA PRO A 235 -20.56 -12.16 -29.21
C PRO A 235 -19.81 -10.84 -29.48
N GLU A 236 -20.39 -9.93 -30.27
CA GLU A 236 -19.82 -8.61 -30.54
C GLU A 236 -19.67 -7.76 -29.26
N ASN A 237 -20.41 -8.11 -28.21
CA ASN A 237 -20.46 -7.40 -26.93
C ASN A 237 -19.72 -8.12 -25.78
N GLU A 238 -18.81 -9.04 -26.08
CA GLU A 238 -18.07 -9.84 -25.08
C GLU A 238 -17.37 -8.98 -24.00
N ALA A 239 -16.91 -7.77 -24.37
CA ALA A 239 -16.28 -6.83 -23.44
C ALA A 239 -17.18 -6.43 -22.24
N ILE A 240 -18.51 -6.45 -22.40
CA ILE A 240 -19.46 -6.14 -21.33
C ILE A 240 -19.32 -7.12 -20.16
N ALA A 241 -19.04 -8.39 -20.44
CA ALA A 241 -18.84 -9.40 -19.41
C ALA A 241 -17.62 -9.08 -18.53
N THR A 242 -16.56 -8.55 -19.13
CA THR A 242 -15.35 -8.08 -18.43
C THR A 242 -15.63 -6.85 -17.56
N VAL A 243 -16.45 -5.92 -18.06
CA VAL A 243 -16.89 -4.75 -17.28
C VAL A 243 -17.70 -5.19 -16.06
N TRP A 244 -18.67 -6.09 -16.25
CA TRP A 244 -19.43 -6.66 -15.13
C TRP A 244 -18.54 -7.38 -14.11
N ALA A 245 -17.53 -8.14 -14.57
CA ALA A 245 -16.62 -8.84 -13.68
C ALA A 245 -15.76 -7.88 -12.83
N ARG A 246 -15.32 -6.75 -13.40
CA ARG A 246 -14.64 -5.69 -12.64
C ARG A 246 -15.54 -5.10 -11.56
N GLU A 247 -16.81 -4.85 -11.87
CA GLU A 247 -17.79 -4.36 -10.89
C GLU A 247 -18.09 -5.39 -9.79
N LYS A 248 -18.08 -6.68 -10.13
CA LYS A 248 -18.17 -7.76 -9.13
C LYS A 248 -16.95 -7.77 -8.20
N VAL A 249 -15.74 -7.71 -8.74
CA VAL A 249 -14.51 -7.59 -7.93
C VAL A 249 -14.60 -6.38 -7.02
N HIS A 250 -14.99 -5.23 -7.57
CA HIS A 250 -15.17 -3.99 -6.82
C HIS A 250 -16.18 -4.11 -5.68
N ASN A 251 -17.30 -4.80 -5.91
CA ASN A 251 -18.28 -5.10 -4.88
C ASN A 251 -17.73 -5.99 -3.76
N LEU A 252 -16.96 -7.03 -4.11
CA LEU A 252 -16.32 -7.91 -3.13
C LEU A 252 -15.29 -7.15 -2.30
N MET A 253 -14.47 -6.31 -2.93
CA MET A 253 -13.55 -5.40 -2.23
C MET A 253 -14.30 -4.45 -1.28
N ASN A 254 -15.46 -3.95 -1.69
CA ASN A 254 -16.34 -3.15 -0.82
C ASN A 254 -16.84 -3.93 0.41
N LYS A 255 -17.15 -5.23 0.26
CA LYS A 255 -17.53 -6.08 1.40
C LYS A 255 -16.37 -6.27 2.36
N MET A 256 -15.14 -6.43 1.85
CA MET A 256 -13.94 -6.60 2.68
C MET A 256 -13.70 -5.37 3.58
N ILE A 257 -14.02 -4.16 3.14
CA ILE A 257 -13.92 -2.97 4.00
C ILE A 257 -14.73 -3.18 5.29
N ARG A 258 -15.93 -3.75 5.21
CA ARG A 258 -16.79 -3.99 6.38
C ARG A 258 -16.42 -5.25 7.15
N ALA A 259 -16.17 -6.34 6.44
CA ALA A 259 -16.02 -7.68 7.01
C ALA A 259 -14.56 -8.06 7.32
N GLY A 260 -13.59 -7.26 6.87
CA GLY A 260 -12.19 -7.67 6.79
C GLY A 260 -11.88 -8.51 5.54
N GLN A 261 -10.60 -8.77 5.31
CA GLN A 261 -10.13 -9.63 4.22
C GLN A 261 -10.21 -11.10 4.62
N THR A 262 -11.41 -11.68 4.60
CA THR A 262 -11.61 -13.10 4.91
C THR A 262 -11.11 -13.99 3.76
N SER A 263 -10.73 -15.23 4.07
CA SER A 263 -10.29 -16.22 3.06
C SER A 263 -11.33 -16.42 1.96
N ASP A 264 -12.61 -16.54 2.33
CA ASP A 264 -13.74 -16.67 1.39
C ASP A 264 -13.83 -15.50 0.41
N LEU A 265 -13.74 -14.25 0.90
CA LEU A 265 -13.80 -13.08 0.01
C LEU A 265 -12.56 -13.00 -0.91
N ILE A 266 -11.38 -13.37 -0.41
CA ILE A 266 -10.14 -13.42 -1.20
C ILE A 266 -10.28 -14.46 -2.31
N GLU A 267 -10.77 -15.66 -2.00
CA GLU A 267 -10.98 -16.73 -2.96
C GLU A 267 -11.99 -16.32 -4.04
N GLN A 268 -13.10 -15.68 -3.65
CA GLN A 268 -14.10 -15.17 -4.60
C GLN A 268 -13.52 -14.12 -5.56
N VAL A 269 -12.71 -13.16 -5.08
CA VAL A 269 -12.06 -12.19 -5.95
C VAL A 269 -11.05 -12.86 -6.89
N THR A 270 -10.26 -13.79 -6.34
CA THR A 270 -9.25 -14.54 -7.11
C THR A 270 -9.92 -15.33 -8.23
N LYS A 271 -11.01 -16.02 -7.94
CA LYS A 271 -11.80 -16.77 -8.93
C LYS A 271 -12.34 -15.88 -10.04
N VAL A 272 -12.95 -14.74 -9.71
CA VAL A 272 -13.40 -13.77 -10.74
C VAL A 272 -12.23 -13.25 -11.56
N GLY A 273 -11.08 -13.01 -10.91
CA GLY A 273 -9.83 -12.62 -11.55
C GLY A 273 -9.35 -13.65 -12.59
N LEU A 274 -9.37 -14.94 -12.24
CA LEU A 274 -8.95 -16.02 -13.13
C LEU A 274 -9.97 -16.26 -14.26
N ASP A 275 -11.26 -16.38 -13.93
CA ASP A 275 -12.34 -16.67 -14.88
C ASP A 275 -12.42 -15.62 -16.01
N PHE A 276 -12.22 -14.34 -15.66
CA PHE A 276 -12.30 -13.22 -16.60
C PHE A 276 -10.94 -12.67 -17.03
N LYS A 277 -9.84 -13.32 -16.63
CA LYS A 277 -8.46 -12.89 -16.93
C LYS A 277 -8.24 -11.42 -16.53
N LEU A 278 -8.64 -11.07 -15.30
CA LEU A 278 -8.49 -9.74 -14.71
C LEU A 278 -7.33 -9.74 -13.71
N MET A 279 -6.54 -8.67 -13.76
CA MET A 279 -5.59 -8.35 -12.69
C MET A 279 -6.36 -7.79 -11.49
N THR A 280 -6.14 -8.40 -10.33
CA THR A 280 -6.76 -8.05 -9.04
C THR A 280 -5.66 -7.94 -7.99
N GLN A 281 -6.01 -7.64 -6.73
CA GLN A 281 -5.03 -7.65 -5.64
C GLN A 281 -4.38 -9.04 -5.42
N TRP A 282 -5.00 -10.11 -5.90
CA TRP A 282 -4.55 -11.50 -5.73
C TRP A 282 -4.24 -12.23 -7.05
N THR A 283 -4.26 -11.53 -8.19
CA THR A 283 -3.92 -12.11 -9.49
C THR A 283 -2.89 -11.24 -10.20
N SER A 284 -1.91 -11.86 -10.85
CA SER A 284 -0.88 -11.18 -11.63
C SER A 284 -0.80 -11.81 -13.02
N PHE A 285 -0.53 -10.99 -14.03
CA PHE A 285 -0.05 -11.50 -15.32
C PHE A 285 1.44 -11.81 -15.20
N VAL A 286 1.83 -13.00 -15.63
CA VAL A 286 3.24 -13.40 -15.71
C VAL A 286 3.55 -13.63 -17.18
N ALA A 287 4.43 -12.79 -17.73
CA ALA A 287 5.01 -13.02 -19.04
C ALA A 287 6.22 -13.93 -18.86
N VAL A 288 6.14 -15.16 -19.36
CA VAL A 288 7.27 -16.11 -19.36
C VAL A 288 7.99 -15.95 -20.69
N GLU A 289 9.01 -15.10 -20.72
CA GLU A 289 9.90 -14.96 -21.88
C GLU A 289 11.03 -15.99 -21.78
N LYS A 290 11.04 -16.96 -22.69
CA LYS A 290 12.17 -17.90 -22.86
C LYS A 290 13.18 -17.29 -23.83
N ARG A 291 13.95 -16.28 -23.41
CA ARG A 291 15.12 -15.78 -24.15
C ARG A 291 16.33 -15.68 -23.25
N ILE A 292 17.47 -16.19 -23.75
CA ILE A 292 18.78 -16.03 -23.15
C ILE A 292 19.24 -14.60 -23.48
N VAL A 293 19.10 -13.66 -22.53
CA VAL A 293 19.41 -12.23 -22.76
C VAL A 293 20.87 -11.88 -22.46
N ASN A 294 21.72 -12.85 -22.14
CA ASN A 294 23.15 -12.60 -21.91
C ASN A 294 23.98 -13.85 -22.23
N ILE A 295 24.28 -14.06 -23.51
CA ILE A 295 25.11 -15.18 -23.99
C ILE A 295 26.55 -15.06 -23.44
N GLU A 296 27.01 -13.86 -23.07
CA GLU A 296 28.40 -13.58 -22.67
C GLU A 296 28.61 -13.16 -21.20
N GLY A 297 27.54 -13.10 -20.38
CA GLY A 297 27.64 -12.91 -18.93
C GLY A 297 28.12 -11.54 -18.42
N LYS A 298 28.25 -10.52 -19.27
CA LYS A 298 28.63 -9.16 -18.82
C LYS A 298 27.40 -8.39 -18.36
N LEU A 299 27.38 -8.00 -17.08
CA LEU A 299 26.35 -7.14 -16.50
C LEU A 299 26.62 -5.68 -16.88
N GLN A 300 25.63 -5.01 -17.47
CA GLN A 300 25.62 -3.55 -17.58
C GLN A 300 24.68 -2.97 -16.54
N THR A 301 25.20 -2.11 -15.67
CA THR A 301 24.38 -1.33 -14.73
C THR A 301 23.87 -0.08 -15.44
N ILE A 302 22.55 0.02 -15.57
CA ILE A 302 21.89 1.23 -16.05
C ILE A 302 21.32 1.95 -14.82
N VAL A 303 21.78 3.18 -14.58
CA VAL A 303 21.18 4.04 -13.55
C VAL A 303 19.92 4.65 -14.16
N GLN A 304 18.76 4.12 -13.78
CA GLN A 304 17.46 4.69 -14.16
C GLN A 304 17.14 5.85 -13.18
N PRO A 305 17.13 7.12 -13.63
CA PRO A 305 16.68 8.22 -12.79
C PRO A 305 15.19 8.04 -12.46
N VAL A 306 14.83 8.18 -11.19
CA VAL A 306 13.42 8.29 -10.78
C VAL A 306 13.02 9.73 -10.99
N GLU A 307 12.11 9.98 -11.94
CA GLU A 307 11.57 11.31 -12.16
C GLU A 307 10.75 11.74 -10.93
N LEU A 308 11.06 12.91 -10.40
CA LEU A 308 10.23 13.56 -9.39
C LEU A 308 9.09 14.30 -10.09
N PRO A 309 7.88 14.34 -9.50
CA PRO A 309 6.81 15.16 -10.03
C PRO A 309 7.18 16.64 -10.09
N GLU A 310 6.72 17.32 -11.15
CA GLU A 310 6.96 18.74 -11.35
C GLU A 310 6.49 19.58 -10.15
N GLY A 311 7.42 20.34 -9.57
CA GLY A 311 7.18 21.23 -8.42
C GLY A 311 7.36 20.59 -7.04
N VAL A 312 7.83 19.35 -6.94
CA VAL A 312 8.13 18.70 -5.65
C VAL A 312 9.64 18.72 -5.39
N ALA A 313 10.03 19.30 -4.24
CA ALA A 313 11.42 19.35 -3.81
C ALA A 313 11.89 17.98 -3.30
N TYR A 314 13.07 17.54 -3.73
CA TYR A 314 13.67 16.26 -3.32
C TYR A 314 13.85 16.19 -1.79
N GLU A 315 14.23 17.31 -1.19
CA GLU A 315 14.43 17.52 0.25
C GLU A 315 13.12 17.42 1.04
N GLY A 316 11.98 17.66 0.39
CA GLY A 316 10.64 17.52 0.98
C GLY A 316 10.15 16.07 1.06
N ILE A 317 10.75 15.15 0.30
CA ILE A 317 10.41 13.72 0.26
C ILE A 317 11.45 12.89 1.04
N PHE A 318 12.73 13.23 0.91
CA PHE A 318 13.85 12.50 1.50
C PHE A 318 14.60 13.42 2.48
N ALA A 319 14.47 13.16 3.78
CA ALA A 319 15.17 13.92 4.83
C ALA A 319 16.70 13.87 4.65
N GLU A 320 17.40 14.94 5.05
CA GLU A 320 18.82 15.25 4.78
C GLU A 320 19.87 14.20 5.24
N ASP A 321 19.52 13.19 6.03
CA ASP A 321 20.51 12.35 6.71
C ASP A 321 21.20 11.26 5.86
N ASN A 322 20.88 11.11 4.57
CA ASN A 322 21.42 10.01 3.75
C ASN A 322 22.34 10.41 2.58
N LEU A 323 22.75 11.68 2.44
CA LEU A 323 23.50 12.15 1.27
C LEU A 323 25.04 12.02 1.35
N LYS A 324 25.62 11.49 2.43
CA LYS A 324 27.10 11.34 2.53
C LYS A 324 27.68 10.05 1.95
N SER A 325 26.88 9.08 1.51
CA SER A 325 27.39 7.77 1.04
C SER A 325 27.24 7.49 -0.46
N LEU A 326 26.78 8.44 -1.27
CA LEU A 326 26.52 8.23 -2.72
C LEU A 326 27.28 9.17 -3.66
N ALA A 327 28.33 9.85 -3.21
CA ALA A 327 29.18 10.62 -4.10
C ALA A 327 29.98 9.67 -5.02
N ALA A 328 29.63 9.63 -6.31
CA ALA A 328 30.39 8.97 -7.36
C ALA A 328 31.84 9.53 -7.43
N PRO A 329 32.84 8.72 -7.81
CA PRO A 329 34.21 9.18 -7.90
C PRO A 329 34.32 10.23 -9.03
N THR A 330 34.72 11.43 -8.67
CA THR A 330 34.96 12.53 -9.61
C THR A 330 36.20 12.21 -10.45
N VAL A 331 36.03 12.16 -11.77
CA VAL A 331 37.12 12.01 -12.74
C VAL A 331 38.10 13.19 -12.58
N ARG A 332 39.30 12.91 -12.06
CA ARG A 332 40.40 13.88 -12.04
C ARG A 332 40.95 14.07 -13.44
N LYS A 333 40.85 15.29 -13.99
CA LYS A 333 41.60 15.72 -15.18
C LYS A 333 43.10 15.70 -14.86
N ALA A 334 43.87 15.04 -15.72
CA ALA A 334 45.32 14.96 -15.65
C ALA A 334 45.97 16.35 -15.87
N ARG A 335 47.02 16.65 -15.09
CA ARG A 335 48.04 17.67 -15.39
C ARG A 335 49.43 17.06 -15.21
N PRO A 336 50.44 17.54 -15.95
CA PRO A 336 51.67 16.79 -16.22
C PRO A 336 52.70 16.84 -15.09
N LYS A 337 53.57 15.83 -15.08
CA LYS A 337 54.65 15.56 -14.12
C LYS A 337 55.75 16.64 -14.09
N LYS A 338 56.31 16.89 -12.89
CA LYS A 338 57.75 17.17 -12.68
C LYS A 338 58.24 16.55 -11.35
N LYS A 339 59.54 16.23 -11.34
CA LYS A 339 60.32 15.28 -10.50
C LYS A 339 60.67 15.76 -9.06
N SER A 340 61.19 14.77 -8.29
CA SER A 340 62.11 14.79 -7.12
C SER A 340 61.60 15.40 -5.81
N ASP A 341 61.78 14.88 -4.59
CA ASP A 341 62.48 13.72 -3.98
C ASP A 341 61.74 13.42 -2.64
N MET A 342 61.47 12.17 -2.25
CA MET A 342 62.19 11.35 -1.25
C MET A 342 62.02 11.76 0.24
N PHE A 343 61.70 10.73 1.07
CA PHE A 343 61.87 10.56 2.54
C PHE A 343 60.65 10.49 3.52
N PHE A 344 60.43 9.26 4.02
CA PHE A 344 60.28 8.75 5.41
C PHE A 344 59.02 8.92 6.30
N ILE A 345 58.40 7.76 6.58
CA ILE A 345 57.89 7.10 7.82
C ILE A 345 57.49 7.92 9.08
N GLN A 346 56.26 7.74 9.60
CA GLN A 346 55.88 7.03 10.86
C GLN A 346 54.46 7.36 11.42
N PRO A 347 53.88 6.54 12.35
CA PRO A 347 52.44 6.24 12.42
C PRO A 347 51.69 6.73 13.68
N ILE A 348 50.36 6.52 13.66
CA ILE A 348 49.36 6.32 14.74
C ILE A 348 49.40 7.24 15.98
N ALA A 349 48.26 7.91 16.24
CA ALA A 349 47.83 8.18 17.62
C ALA A 349 46.30 8.14 17.75
N THR A 350 45.88 7.29 18.68
CA THR A 350 44.55 7.03 19.25
C THR A 350 43.97 8.20 20.07
N LEU A 351 42.65 8.13 20.32
CA LEU A 351 41.90 8.38 21.59
C LEU A 351 40.57 9.12 21.34
N PRO A 352 39.55 9.07 22.24
CA PRO A 352 39.12 7.97 23.11
C PRO A 352 37.59 7.72 23.06
N ILE A 353 37.20 6.52 23.52
CA ILE A 353 35.85 6.16 23.94
C ILE A 353 35.73 6.41 25.44
N ASN A 354 34.69 7.15 25.89
CA ASN A 354 33.79 6.73 26.98
C ASN A 354 32.88 7.89 27.43
N LYS A 355 31.58 7.61 27.54
CA LYS A 355 30.84 7.54 28.83
C LYS A 355 29.35 7.47 28.53
N PHE A 356 28.72 6.33 28.79
CA PHE A 356 27.51 6.30 29.62
C PHE A 356 27.47 4.99 30.41
N THR A 357 27.21 5.17 31.70
CA THR A 357 27.38 4.25 32.81
C THR A 357 26.25 3.24 32.94
N LYS A 358 26.64 2.04 33.38
CA LYS A 358 25.83 0.90 33.85
C LYS A 358 25.04 1.23 35.12
N GLU A 359 23.96 0.48 35.33
CA GLU A 359 23.67 -0.39 36.50
C GLU A 359 22.24 -0.96 36.35
N LYS A 360 21.86 -2.20 36.71
CA LYS A 360 22.56 -3.36 37.30
C LYS A 360 21.67 -4.59 37.08
N THR A 361 22.28 -5.70 36.70
CA THR A 361 21.70 -7.05 36.61
C THR A 361 21.85 -7.75 37.97
N ARG A 362 20.92 -8.66 38.32
CA ARG A 362 21.17 -9.85 39.17
C ARG A 362 20.42 -11.02 38.52
N GLU A 363 21.12 -11.84 37.73
CA GLU A 363 21.86 -13.06 38.11
C GLU A 363 20.95 -14.24 38.49
N ASN A 364 20.96 -15.26 37.63
CA ASN A 364 21.20 -16.63 38.10
C ASN A 364 21.93 -17.46 37.04
N LYS A 365 22.96 -18.16 37.54
CA LYS A 365 24.00 -18.93 36.85
C LYS A 365 23.44 -20.10 36.04
N ALA A 366 24.03 -20.35 34.87
CA ALA A 366 24.04 -21.67 34.23
C ALA A 366 25.28 -22.43 34.73
N PRO A 367 25.21 -23.74 35.02
CA PRO A 367 26.38 -24.54 35.28
C PRO A 367 27.09 -24.93 33.97
N GLU A 368 28.42 -24.94 34.04
CA GLU A 368 29.32 -25.48 33.05
C GLU A 368 29.23 -27.01 32.94
N THR A 369 29.62 -27.50 31.76
CA THR A 369 30.06 -28.86 31.43
C THR A 369 29.01 -29.98 31.45
N SER A 370 28.57 -30.36 30.24
CA SER A 370 28.61 -31.77 29.85
C SER A 370 28.90 -31.88 28.35
N ALA A 371 29.55 -32.98 28.00
CA ALA A 371 30.25 -33.25 26.77
C ALA A 371 29.48 -33.00 25.47
N LEU A 372 30.24 -32.76 24.39
CA LEU A 372 29.80 -32.94 23.01
C LEU A 372 29.04 -34.27 22.86
N PRO A 373 27.80 -34.27 22.33
CA PRO A 373 27.31 -35.43 21.62
C PRO A 373 28.03 -35.46 20.26
N GLU A 374 28.94 -36.41 20.13
CA GLU A 374 29.40 -36.95 18.85
C GLU A 374 28.20 -37.54 18.09
N ASP A 375 27.37 -36.71 17.43
CA ASP A 375 26.51 -37.13 16.30
C ASP A 375 25.65 -35.97 15.76
N ILE A 376 26.27 -35.03 15.03
CA ILE A 376 25.51 -34.17 14.10
C ILE A 376 26.15 -34.25 12.71
N GLY A 377 26.50 -35.47 12.33
CA GLY A 377 26.81 -35.86 10.97
C GLY A 377 25.78 -36.89 10.52
N ASN A 378 24.56 -36.45 10.18
CA ASN A 378 23.61 -37.06 9.24
C ASN A 378 22.18 -36.60 9.52
N THR A 379 21.77 -35.46 8.95
CA THR A 379 20.37 -35.26 8.54
C THR A 379 20.34 -34.22 7.41
N LEU A 380 20.85 -34.60 6.24
CA LEU A 380 20.44 -34.01 4.98
C LEU A 380 19.57 -35.08 4.32
N ILE A 381 18.26 -34.97 4.53
CA ILE A 381 17.28 -35.81 3.84
C ILE A 381 17.08 -35.17 2.48
N PHE A 382 17.43 -35.89 1.42
CA PHE A 382 17.09 -35.53 0.06
C PHE A 382 15.71 -36.12 -0.22
N SER A 383 14.72 -35.27 -0.49
CA SER A 383 13.39 -35.70 -0.92
C SER A 383 13.27 -35.54 -2.44
N ASP A 384 13.04 -36.63 -3.15
CA ASP A 384 12.70 -36.66 -4.58
C ASP A 384 11.18 -36.65 -4.82
N ASP A 385 10.37 -36.23 -3.84
CA ASP A 385 8.91 -36.17 -3.93
C ASP A 385 8.39 -34.73 -3.92
N GLU A 386 7.28 -34.49 -4.60
CA GLU A 386 6.53 -33.22 -4.67
C GLU A 386 6.02 -32.67 -3.32
N ASP A 387 6.40 -33.30 -2.20
CA ASP A 387 6.09 -32.86 -0.84
C ASP A 387 7.40 -32.58 -0.06
N ALA A 388 7.87 -31.33 -0.08
CA ALA A 388 9.06 -30.90 0.65
C ALA A 388 8.81 -30.85 2.17
N GLU A 389 9.22 -31.89 2.89
CA GLU A 389 9.11 -31.97 4.34
C GLU A 389 9.92 -30.85 5.06
N GLU A 390 9.34 -30.24 6.10
CA GLU A 390 9.87 -29.05 6.77
C GLU A 390 10.93 -29.40 7.82
N LEU A 391 12.21 -29.41 7.41
CA LEU A 391 13.35 -29.62 8.31
C LEU A 391 14.08 -28.31 8.67
N ASP A 392 14.26 -28.09 9.97
CA ASP A 392 15.04 -26.98 10.53
C ASP A 392 16.54 -27.22 10.33
N THR A 393 17.15 -26.44 9.43
CA THR A 393 18.59 -26.54 9.11
C THR A 393 19.52 -26.07 10.23
N GLY A 394 18.98 -25.54 11.34
CA GLY A 394 19.77 -25.06 12.48
C GLY A 394 20.58 -23.78 12.21
N ILE A 395 20.31 -23.10 11.08
CA ILE A 395 20.93 -21.83 10.70
C ILE A 395 20.18 -20.69 11.36
N THR A 396 20.69 -20.21 12.50
CA THR A 396 20.07 -19.11 13.27
C THR A 396 20.95 -17.86 13.38
N PHE A 397 20.31 -16.73 13.66
CA PHE A 397 20.95 -15.41 13.77
C PHE A 397 20.64 -14.75 15.11
N GLN A 398 21.57 -13.92 15.58
CA GLN A 398 21.31 -13.01 16.71
C GLN A 398 20.28 -11.95 16.32
N ALA A 399 19.58 -11.39 17.33
CA ALA A 399 18.59 -10.33 17.13
C ALA A 399 19.18 -9.13 16.37
N GLY A 400 18.48 -8.67 15.34
CA GLY A 400 18.89 -7.54 14.50
C GLY A 400 20.14 -7.74 13.62
N LYS A 401 20.83 -8.88 13.71
CA LYS A 401 22.09 -9.12 12.99
C LYS A 401 21.93 -10.02 11.76
N THR A 402 22.89 -9.89 10.85
CA THR A 402 23.06 -10.68 9.61
C THR A 402 24.39 -11.44 9.56
N GLU A 403 25.20 -11.38 10.63
CA GLU A 403 26.52 -12.02 10.68
C GLU A 403 26.40 -13.53 10.91
N LEU A 404 27.15 -14.33 10.13
CA LEU A 404 27.23 -15.78 10.29
C LEU A 404 28.19 -16.13 11.43
N SER A 405 27.68 -16.87 12.43
CA SER A 405 28.52 -17.42 13.51
C SER A 405 29.46 -18.51 12.98
N THR A 406 30.54 -18.82 13.72
CA THR A 406 31.46 -19.90 13.36
C THR A 406 30.74 -21.23 13.20
N ARG A 407 29.78 -21.55 14.09
CA ARG A 407 28.92 -22.73 14.01
C ARG A 407 28.15 -22.78 12.69
N VAL A 408 27.50 -21.68 12.31
CA VAL A 408 26.73 -21.59 11.06
C VAL A 408 27.63 -21.74 9.85
N LYS A 409 28.83 -21.14 9.86
CA LYS A 409 29.82 -21.29 8.78
C LYS A 409 30.24 -22.75 8.59
N HIS A 410 30.41 -23.53 9.66
CA HIS A 410 30.70 -24.96 9.57
C HIS A 410 29.56 -25.74 8.92
N ILE A 411 28.30 -25.47 9.31
CA ILE A 411 27.12 -26.09 8.70
C ILE A 411 27.06 -25.77 7.19
N LEU A 412 27.22 -24.49 6.84
CA LEU A 412 27.19 -24.05 5.45
C LEU A 412 28.35 -24.62 4.61
N ASN A 413 29.53 -24.86 5.20
CA ASN A 413 30.62 -25.53 4.49
C ASN A 413 30.25 -26.98 4.12
N SER A 414 29.61 -27.72 5.03
CA SER A 414 29.13 -29.08 4.76
C SER A 414 28.07 -29.10 3.67
N ILE A 415 27.10 -28.17 3.74
CA ILE A 415 26.05 -28.02 2.71
C ILE A 415 26.68 -27.66 1.36
N ALA A 416 27.58 -26.66 1.32
CA ALA A 416 28.24 -26.24 0.09
C ALA A 416 29.04 -27.39 -0.55
N LYS A 417 29.70 -28.25 0.25
CA LYS A 417 30.43 -29.42 -0.27
C LYS A 417 29.49 -30.41 -0.96
N GLN A 418 28.35 -30.72 -0.35
CA GLN A 418 27.37 -31.65 -0.92
C GLN A 418 26.71 -31.09 -2.17
N VAL A 419 26.28 -29.82 -2.11
CA VAL A 419 25.71 -29.10 -3.26
C VAL A 419 26.69 -29.11 -4.41
N CYS A 420 27.97 -28.80 -4.17
CA CYS A 420 29.02 -28.82 -5.19
C CYS A 420 29.22 -30.17 -5.87
N GLN A 421 29.09 -31.27 -5.12
CA GLN A 421 29.28 -32.63 -5.65
C GLN A 421 28.13 -33.10 -6.52
N ASP A 422 26.95 -32.52 -6.35
CA ASP A 422 25.70 -32.97 -6.96
C ASP A 422 25.04 -31.88 -7.84
N MET A 423 25.79 -30.84 -8.21
CA MET A 423 25.24 -29.68 -8.95
C MET A 423 24.54 -30.06 -10.24
N ASP A 424 24.98 -31.13 -10.92
CA ASP A 424 24.39 -31.58 -12.19
C ASP A 424 22.94 -32.07 -12.03
N ASN A 425 22.59 -32.57 -10.84
CA ASN A 425 21.24 -33.04 -10.52
C ASN A 425 20.39 -31.99 -9.82
N ILE A 426 20.94 -30.82 -9.48
CA ILE A 426 20.20 -29.77 -8.76
C ILE A 426 19.54 -28.81 -9.75
N LYS A 427 18.21 -28.76 -9.75
CA LYS A 427 17.41 -27.79 -10.50
C LYS A 427 17.44 -26.41 -9.86
N GLU A 428 17.20 -26.30 -8.56
CA GLU A 428 17.07 -25.03 -7.84
C GLU A 428 17.50 -25.18 -6.37
N ILE A 429 17.95 -24.08 -5.78
CA ILE A 429 18.28 -23.97 -4.35
C ILE A 429 17.52 -22.74 -3.82
N VAL A 430 16.53 -22.99 -2.96
CA VAL A 430 15.69 -21.94 -2.36
C VAL A 430 16.21 -21.60 -0.98
N ILE A 431 16.56 -20.34 -0.75
CA ILE A 431 17.08 -19.83 0.52
C ILE A 431 16.08 -18.82 1.09
N THR A 432 15.44 -19.21 2.19
CA THR A 432 14.37 -18.43 2.81
C THR A 432 14.78 -17.91 4.18
N GLY A 433 14.83 -16.60 4.35
CA GLY A 433 15.12 -15.95 5.62
C GLY A 433 13.87 -15.59 6.42
N HIS A 434 13.98 -15.71 7.74
CA HIS A 434 12.93 -15.39 8.71
C HIS A 434 13.46 -14.48 9.83
N THR A 435 12.52 -13.78 10.49
CA THR A 435 12.78 -12.95 11.67
C THR A 435 11.86 -13.33 12.82
N ASP A 436 12.18 -12.81 14.01
CA ASP A 436 11.22 -12.76 15.13
C ASP A 436 10.34 -11.50 15.01
N ASN A 437 9.42 -11.34 15.98
CA ASN A 437 8.50 -10.21 16.05
C ASN A 437 9.09 -8.93 16.69
N SER A 438 10.40 -8.87 16.95
CA SER A 438 10.99 -7.83 17.81
C SER A 438 11.30 -6.50 17.10
N ALA A 439 11.02 -6.38 15.79
CA ALA A 439 11.30 -5.18 14.99
C ALA A 439 10.09 -4.74 14.15
N THR A 440 10.16 -3.55 13.53
CA THR A 440 9.10 -3.00 12.66
C THR A 440 8.99 -3.78 11.34
N ASP A 441 7.79 -3.84 10.75
CA ASP A 441 7.51 -4.70 9.57
C ASP A 441 8.43 -4.44 8.37
N ASN A 442 8.65 -3.18 8.02
CA ASN A 442 9.59 -2.80 6.94
C ASN A 442 11.04 -3.21 7.25
N PHE A 443 11.43 -3.19 8.52
CA PHE A 443 12.76 -3.61 8.94
C PHE A 443 12.88 -5.14 8.95
N LYS A 444 11.86 -5.87 9.42
CA LYS A 444 11.82 -7.34 9.43
C LYS A 444 11.88 -7.94 8.03
N GLN A 445 11.17 -7.36 7.07
CA GLN A 445 11.23 -7.81 5.68
C GLN A 445 12.62 -7.60 5.06
N ARG A 446 13.26 -6.46 5.31
CA ARG A 446 14.63 -6.19 4.85
C ARG A 446 15.64 -7.10 5.56
N LEU A 447 15.47 -7.35 6.86
CA LEU A 447 16.38 -8.17 7.66
C LEU A 447 16.32 -9.64 7.26
N SER A 448 15.12 -10.20 7.09
CA SER A 448 14.94 -11.58 6.61
C SER A 448 15.58 -11.79 5.23
N LEU A 449 15.35 -10.88 4.29
CA LEU A 449 15.98 -10.93 2.97
C LEU A 449 17.51 -10.84 3.06
N LYS A 450 18.04 -9.89 3.86
CA LYS A 450 19.49 -9.76 4.05
C LYS A 450 20.14 -11.02 4.63
N ARG A 451 19.49 -11.71 5.56
CA ARG A 451 19.99 -12.98 6.11
C ARG A 451 20.06 -14.07 5.05
N ALA A 452 19.02 -14.19 4.22
CA ALA A 452 19.00 -15.13 3.11
C ALA A 452 20.11 -14.82 2.09
N ILE A 453 20.33 -13.55 1.76
CA ILE A 453 21.43 -13.11 0.88
C ILE A 453 22.79 -13.48 1.46
N VAL A 454 23.04 -13.20 2.74
CA VAL A 454 24.34 -13.53 3.36
C VAL A 454 24.62 -15.03 3.34
N VAL A 455 23.60 -15.87 3.52
CA VAL A 455 23.73 -17.33 3.40
C VAL A 455 24.00 -17.73 1.94
N ALA A 456 23.27 -17.15 0.98
CA ALA A 456 23.47 -17.40 -0.44
C ALA A 456 24.89 -17.03 -0.90
N ASP A 457 25.34 -15.82 -0.58
CA ASP A 457 26.69 -15.33 -0.90
C ASP A 457 27.76 -16.24 -0.29
N TYR A 458 27.54 -16.72 0.94
CA TYR A 458 28.47 -17.63 1.59
C TYR A 458 28.53 -18.98 0.85
N LEU A 459 27.40 -19.58 0.45
CA LEU A 459 27.37 -20.82 -0.32
C LEU A 459 28.06 -20.67 -1.67
N VAL A 460 27.79 -19.60 -2.41
CA VAL A 460 28.45 -19.31 -3.70
C VAL A 460 29.95 -19.12 -3.52
N SER A 461 30.39 -18.48 -2.42
CA SER A 461 31.83 -18.32 -2.13
C SER A 461 32.54 -19.65 -1.85
N LYS A 462 31.81 -20.69 -1.44
CA LYS A 462 32.35 -22.03 -1.15
C LYS A 462 32.18 -23.01 -2.30
N CYS A 463 31.23 -22.73 -3.19
CA CYS A 463 30.92 -23.56 -4.34
C CYS A 463 30.71 -22.68 -5.58
N SER A 464 31.77 -22.50 -6.38
CA SER A 464 31.72 -21.70 -7.61
C SER A 464 30.83 -22.28 -8.70
N ALA A 465 30.44 -23.56 -8.56
CA ALA A 465 29.48 -24.22 -9.45
C ALA A 465 28.03 -23.78 -9.19
N ILE A 466 27.73 -23.18 -8.03
CA ILE A 466 26.42 -22.57 -7.77
C ILE A 466 26.31 -21.28 -8.59
N THR A 467 25.61 -21.37 -9.71
CA THR A 467 25.30 -20.23 -10.56
C THR A 467 24.05 -19.51 -10.05
N LYS A 468 23.93 -18.21 -10.35
CA LYS A 468 22.85 -17.38 -9.80
C LYS A 468 21.45 -17.80 -10.27
N ASP A 469 21.34 -18.44 -11.43
CA ASP A 469 20.10 -18.98 -11.97
C ASP A 469 19.55 -20.16 -11.16
N LYS A 470 20.41 -20.84 -10.41
CA LYS A 470 20.03 -21.92 -9.50
C LYS A 470 19.57 -21.41 -8.13
N LEU A 471 19.72 -20.12 -7.82
CA LEU A 471 19.43 -19.56 -6.50
C LEU A 471 18.12 -18.77 -6.48
N ILE A 472 17.22 -19.14 -5.57
CA ILE A 472 16.00 -18.37 -5.27
C ILE A 472 16.10 -17.86 -3.84
N ILE A 473 16.13 -16.53 -3.66
CA ILE A 473 16.32 -15.90 -2.34
C ILE A 473 15.02 -15.22 -1.90
N ILE A 474 14.49 -15.61 -0.74
CA ILE A 474 13.20 -15.15 -0.23
C ILE A 474 13.36 -14.60 1.18
N GLY A 475 12.79 -13.42 1.47
CA GLY A 475 12.59 -12.91 2.82
C GLY A 475 11.13 -13.06 3.22
N LYS A 476 10.84 -13.77 4.32
CA LYS A 476 9.46 -14.02 4.79
C LYS A 476 9.08 -13.28 6.06
N SER A 477 9.91 -12.35 6.54
CA SER A 477 9.69 -11.65 7.82
C SER A 477 9.43 -12.65 8.96
N ASP A 478 8.61 -12.28 9.93
CA ASP A 478 8.08 -13.08 11.04
C ASP A 478 6.74 -13.74 10.74
N ASN A 479 6.30 -13.75 9.47
CA ASN A 479 4.98 -14.23 9.07
C ASN A 479 4.80 -15.75 9.21
N TYR A 480 5.89 -16.50 9.47
CA TYR A 480 5.91 -17.96 9.57
C TYR A 480 6.75 -18.41 10.77
N PRO A 481 6.28 -18.16 12.02
CA PRO A 481 6.98 -18.58 13.23
C PRO A 481 6.86 -20.11 13.40
N ILE A 482 7.96 -20.75 13.81
CA ILE A 482 8.01 -22.18 14.16
C ILE A 482 8.04 -22.40 15.68
N ALA A 483 8.11 -21.31 16.44
CA ALA A 483 8.10 -21.32 17.90
C ALA A 483 7.46 -20.05 18.45
N ASP A 484 7.12 -20.04 19.74
CA ASP A 484 6.47 -18.91 20.39
C ASP A 484 7.36 -17.66 20.44
N ASN A 485 6.95 -16.62 19.71
CA ASN A 485 7.64 -15.32 19.65
C ASN A 485 7.61 -14.54 20.99
N ASN A 486 6.78 -14.96 21.96
CA ASN A 486 6.75 -14.33 23.27
C ASN A 486 7.91 -14.79 24.17
N THR A 487 8.55 -15.91 23.86
CA THR A 487 9.71 -16.43 24.61
C THR A 487 11.03 -16.13 23.89
N GLU A 488 12.12 -15.88 24.62
CA GLU A 488 13.43 -15.66 23.98
C GLU A 488 13.94 -16.90 23.24
N ILE A 489 13.64 -18.09 23.78
CA ILE A 489 13.97 -19.37 23.15
C ILE A 489 13.23 -19.49 21.81
N GLY A 490 11.92 -19.17 21.77
CA GLY A 490 11.15 -19.23 20.54
C GLY A 490 11.53 -18.15 19.52
N ARG A 491 11.82 -16.92 19.97
CA ARG A 491 12.39 -15.88 19.08
C ARG A 491 13.70 -16.32 18.44
N ASN A 492 14.58 -16.98 19.19
CA ASN A 492 15.83 -17.51 18.64
C ASN A 492 15.60 -18.54 17.54
N LYS A 493 14.65 -19.46 17.73
CA LYS A 493 14.23 -20.42 16.69
C LYS A 493 13.64 -19.73 15.46
N ASN A 494 12.92 -18.61 15.64
CA ASN A 494 12.32 -17.88 14.53
C ASN A 494 13.31 -17.01 13.74
N ARG A 495 14.45 -16.63 14.33
CA ARG A 495 15.56 -15.95 13.63
C ARG A 495 16.40 -16.93 12.79
N ARG A 496 15.77 -17.56 11.80
CA ARG A 496 16.37 -18.65 11.01
C ARG A 496 16.51 -18.34 9.53
N VAL A 497 17.33 -19.13 8.83
CA VAL A 497 17.32 -19.28 7.37
C VAL A 497 17.10 -20.75 7.04
N ARG A 498 16.22 -21.01 6.07
CA ARG A 498 15.96 -22.35 5.51
C ARG A 498 16.63 -22.45 4.14
N ILE A 499 17.21 -23.60 3.84
CA ILE A 499 17.75 -23.94 2.52
C ILE A 499 17.01 -25.18 2.05
N GLU A 500 16.42 -25.11 0.86
CA GLU A 500 15.76 -26.23 0.17
C GLU A 500 16.51 -26.47 -1.14
N ILE A 501 16.82 -27.72 -1.45
CA ILE A 501 17.50 -28.12 -2.70
C ILE A 501 16.50 -28.95 -3.49
N LYS A 502 16.16 -28.50 -4.69
CA LYS A 502 15.28 -29.19 -5.63
C LYS A 502 16.11 -29.87 -6.70
N ARG A 503 15.85 -31.15 -6.94
CA ARG A 503 16.50 -31.96 -7.98
C ARG A 503 15.61 -32.14 -9.21
#